data_AF-A0A2D0N8P2-F1
#
_entry.id   AF-A0A2D0N8P2-F1
#
_cell.length_a   1.000
_cell.length_b   1.000
_cell.length_c   1.000
_cell.angle_alpha   90.00
_cell.angle_beta   90.00
_cell.angle_gamma   90.00
#
_symmetry.space_group_name_H-M   'P 1'
#
loop_
_entity.id
_entity.type
_entity.pdbx_description
1 polymer ?
#
loop_
_entity_poly.entity_id
_entity_poly.type
_entity_poly.pdbx_seq_one_letter_code
_entity_poly.pdbx_strand_id
1 'polypeptide(L)'
;MRPSLRDIQQLEAYLSGQLPAEEREHLRQRLLLEPELYAQFQQQKQTYRLIRRSGRRRLKRELEKIHCELFSEQAPLSWRERILSLFR
;
A
#
# COMPACT_ATOMS: atom_id res chain seq x y z
N MET A 1 2.53 -18.30 -19.81
CA MET A 1 1.15 -18.75 -19.52
C MET A 1 0.37 -17.61 -18.88
N ARG A 2 -0.91 -17.47 -19.21
CA ARG A 2 -1.81 -16.50 -18.58
C ARG A 2 -2.18 -17.03 -17.18
N PRO A 3 -1.92 -16.31 -16.09
CA PRO A 3 -2.32 -16.75 -14.76
C PRO A 3 -3.83 -16.97 -14.71
N SER A 4 -4.26 -18.05 -14.06
CA SER A 4 -5.69 -18.32 -13.84
C SER A 4 -6.30 -17.14 -13.09
N LEU A 5 -7.42 -16.60 -13.57
CA LEU A 5 -8.11 -15.48 -12.93
C LEU A 5 -8.50 -15.82 -11.48
N ARG A 6 -8.79 -17.10 -11.21
CA ARG A 6 -9.12 -17.59 -9.88
C ARG A 6 -7.91 -17.53 -8.94
N ASP A 7 -6.73 -17.91 -9.42
CA ASP A 7 -5.51 -17.86 -8.62
C ASP A 7 -5.12 -16.40 -8.32
N ILE A 8 -5.28 -15.49 -9.27
CA ILE A 8 -5.05 -14.05 -9.02
C ILE A 8 -5.99 -13.53 -7.92
N GLN A 9 -7.28 -13.83 -8.01
CA GLN A 9 -8.25 -13.43 -6.99
C GLN A 9 -7.94 -14.02 -5.62
N GLN A 10 -7.53 -15.30 -5.57
CA GLN A 10 -7.20 -15.96 -4.32
C GLN A 10 -5.91 -15.39 -3.70
N LEU A 11 -4.87 -15.12 -4.51
CA LEU A 11 -3.65 -14.47 -4.06
C LEU A 11 -3.90 -13.02 -3.61
N GLU A 12 -4.82 -12.31 -4.26
CA GLU A 12 -5.25 -10.96 -3.85
C GLU A 12 -5.88 -11.00 -2.45
N ALA A 13 -6.86 -11.88 -2.24
CA ALA A 13 -7.50 -12.07 -0.95
C ALA A 13 -6.52 -12.53 0.16
N TYR A 14 -5.50 -13.31 -0.21
CA TYR A 14 -4.42 -13.70 0.70
C TYR A 14 -3.54 -12.52 1.11
N LEU A 15 -3.12 -11.71 0.14
CA LEU A 15 -2.25 -10.55 0.37
C LEU A 15 -2.97 -9.42 1.13
N SER A 16 -4.28 -9.30 0.96
CA SER A 16 -5.13 -8.35 1.70
C SER A 16 -5.53 -8.87 3.09
N GLY A 17 -5.29 -10.14 3.40
CA GLY A 17 -5.67 -10.75 4.67
C GLY A 17 -7.17 -11.04 4.81
N GLN A 18 -7.88 -11.14 3.69
CA GLN A 18 -9.33 -11.35 3.62
C GLN A 18 -9.73 -12.81 3.47
N LEU A 19 -8.77 -13.73 3.31
CA LEU A 19 -9.05 -15.16 3.24
C LEU A 19 -9.48 -15.73 4.61
N PRO A 20 -10.53 -16.57 4.64
CA PRO A 20 -10.85 -17.39 5.81
C PRO A 20 -9.67 -18.28 6.22
N ALA A 21 -9.61 -18.67 7.50
CA ALA A 21 -8.48 -19.42 8.06
C ALA A 21 -8.21 -20.75 7.33
N GLU A 22 -9.26 -21.49 6.99
CA GLU A 22 -9.16 -22.77 6.27
C GLU A 22 -8.58 -22.60 4.87
N GLU A 23 -9.12 -21.64 4.10
CA GLU A 23 -8.64 -21.36 2.74
C GLU A 23 -7.21 -20.81 2.72
N ARG A 24 -6.85 -20.04 3.74
CA ARG A 24 -5.50 -19.52 3.92
C ARG A 24 -4.49 -20.66 4.10
N GLU A 25 -4.84 -21.68 4.89
CA GLU A 25 -3.95 -22.82 5.11
C GLU A 25 -3.85 -23.71 3.87
N HIS A 26 -4.97 -23.96 3.19
CA HIS A 26 -4.97 -24.65 1.91
C HIS A 26 -4.08 -23.93 0.86
N LEU A 27 -4.21 -22.61 0.75
CA LEU A 27 -3.37 -21.84 -0.17
C LEU A 27 -1.88 -21.89 0.20
N ARG A 28 -1.52 -21.91 1.49
CA ARG A 28 -0.12 -22.08 1.91
C ARG A 28 0.45 -23.41 1.45
N GLN A 29 -0.32 -24.49 1.55
CA GLN A 29 0.10 -25.81 1.06
C GLN A 29 0.32 -25.76 -0.46
N ARG A 30 -0.62 -25.16 -1.20
CA ARG A 30 -0.45 -24.96 -2.66
C ARG A 30 0.80 -24.17 -3.00
N LEU A 31 1.08 -23.07 -2.28
CA LEU A 31 2.28 -22.26 -2.48
C LEU A 31 3.59 -23.03 -2.23
N LEU A 32 3.58 -24.10 -1.43
CA LEU A 32 4.72 -24.99 -1.21
C LEU A 32 4.87 -26.02 -2.33
N LEU A 33 3.75 -26.49 -2.88
CA LEU A 33 3.69 -27.59 -3.84
C LEU A 33 3.72 -27.14 -5.30
N GLU A 34 3.30 -25.91 -5.59
CA GLU A 34 3.14 -25.33 -6.93
C GLU A 34 4.14 -24.16 -7.13
N PRO A 35 5.35 -24.41 -7.67
CA PRO A 35 6.39 -23.39 -7.80
C PRO A 35 5.99 -22.19 -8.68
N GLU A 36 5.16 -22.43 -9.69
CA GLU A 36 4.65 -21.38 -10.59
C GLU A 36 3.70 -20.43 -9.86
N LEU A 37 2.81 -20.97 -9.02
CA LEU A 37 1.92 -20.18 -8.17
C LEU A 37 2.73 -19.36 -7.16
N TYR A 38 3.78 -19.94 -6.59
CA TYR A 38 4.68 -19.23 -5.69
C TYR A 38 5.40 -18.07 -6.39
N ALA A 39 5.86 -18.26 -7.63
CA ALA A 39 6.48 -17.20 -8.41
C ALA A 39 5.50 -16.04 -8.67
N GLN A 40 4.25 -16.35 -9.02
CA GLN A 40 3.18 -15.35 -9.20
C GLN A 40 2.91 -14.58 -7.90
N PHE A 41 2.81 -15.30 -6.78
CA PHE A 41 2.65 -14.69 -5.46
C PHE A 41 3.78 -13.70 -5.12
N GLN A 42 5.04 -14.08 -5.37
CA GLN A 42 6.18 -13.18 -5.11
C GLN A 42 6.14 -11.94 -6.02
N GLN A 43 5.80 -12.10 -7.29
CA GLN A 43 5.67 -10.99 -8.23
C GLN A 43 4.56 -10.00 -7.81
N GLN A 44 3.39 -10.49 -7.42
CA GLN A 44 2.28 -9.65 -6.96
C GLN A 44 2.63 -8.94 -5.65
N LYS A 45 3.22 -9.67 -4.68
CA LYS A 45 3.71 -9.11 -3.42
C LYS A 45 4.74 -8.01 -3.64
N GLN A 46 5.69 -8.21 -4.55
CA GLN A 46 6.71 -7.22 -4.87
C GLN A 46 6.12 -6.00 -5.56
N THR A 47 5.20 -6.20 -6.50
CA THR A 47 4.47 -5.12 -7.17
C THR A 47 3.74 -4.24 -6.15
N TYR A 48 3.01 -4.84 -5.20
CA TYR A 48 2.34 -4.06 -4.14
C TYR A 48 3.30 -3.34 -3.20
N ARG A 49 4.46 -3.92 -2.90
CA ARG A 49 5.52 -3.20 -2.14
C ARG A 49 5.99 -1.96 -2.90
N LEU A 50 6.20 -2.06 -4.20
CA LEU A 50 6.62 -0.94 -5.05
C LEU A 50 5.55 0.14 -5.14
N ILE A 51 4.29 -0.24 -5.40
CA ILE A 51 3.14 0.68 -5.44
C ILE A 51 2.97 1.41 -4.10
N ARG A 52 3.01 0.69 -2.96
CA ARG A 52 2.90 1.31 -1.64
C ARG A 52 4.07 2.25 -1.34
N ARG A 53 5.28 1.94 -1.82
CA ARG A 53 6.46 2.79 -1.61
C ARG A 53 6.41 4.04 -2.48
N SER A 54 6.02 3.92 -3.75
CA SER A 54 5.87 5.06 -4.65
C SER A 54 4.73 5.97 -4.20
N GLY A 55 3.58 5.40 -3.82
CA GLY A 55 2.45 6.14 -3.25
C GLY A 55 2.83 6.91 -2.00
N ARG A 56 3.51 6.29 -1.03
CA ARG A 56 4.01 6.98 0.18
C ARG A 56 4.97 8.12 -0.13
N ARG A 57 5.89 7.93 -1.10
CA ARG A 57 6.81 8.99 -1.52
C ARG A 57 6.06 10.16 -2.16
N ARG A 58 5.05 9.88 -2.99
CA ARG A 58 4.21 10.92 -3.60
C ARG A 58 3.44 11.70 -2.53
N LEU A 59 2.76 10.99 -1.64
CA LEU A 59 1.99 11.62 -0.56
C LEU A 59 2.89 12.49 0.33
N LYS A 60 4.10 12.01 0.67
CA LYS A 60 5.08 12.79 1.42
C LYS A 60 5.43 14.11 0.71
N ARG A 61 5.71 14.07 -0.60
CA ARG A 61 6.01 15.29 -1.37
C ARG A 61 4.83 16.25 -1.44
N GLU A 62 3.61 15.73 -1.59
CA GLU A 62 2.40 16.55 -1.59
C GLU A 62 2.20 17.25 -0.24
N LEU A 63 2.41 16.53 0.87
CA LEU A 63 2.37 17.10 2.22
C LEU A 63 3.48 18.13 2.45
N GLU A 64 4.71 17.86 2.01
CA GLU A 64 5.82 18.81 2.09
C GLU A 64 5.52 20.09 1.30
N LYS A 65 4.92 19.97 0.12
CA LYS A 65 4.51 21.12 -0.69
C LYS A 65 3.45 21.96 0.02
N ILE A 66 2.39 21.32 0.53
CA ILE A 66 1.34 21.99 1.32
C ILE A 66 1.96 22.66 2.54
N HIS A 67 2.87 22.00 3.24
CA HIS A 67 3.56 22.57 4.39
C HIS A 67 4.36 23.81 3.99
N CYS A 68 5.15 23.76 2.92
CA CYS A 68 5.89 24.93 2.42
C CYS A 68 4.96 26.08 2.02
N GLU A 69 3.82 25.80 1.37
CA GLU A 69 2.85 26.84 0.98
C GLU A 69 2.23 27.51 2.22
N LEU A 70 1.82 26.74 3.23
CA LEU A 70 1.16 27.25 4.44
C LEU A 70 2.12 27.85 5.46
N PHE A 71 3.38 27.39 5.48
CA PHE A 71 4.40 27.73 6.48
C PHE A 71 5.69 28.29 5.85
N SER A 72 5.62 28.94 4.68
CA SER A 72 6.73 29.74 4.13
C SER A 72 6.89 31.07 4.89
N GLU A 73 8.04 31.73 4.73
CA GLU A 73 8.35 33.04 5.34
C GLU A 73 7.39 34.17 4.90
N GLN A 74 6.72 33.99 3.76
CA GLN A 74 5.73 34.93 3.24
C GLN A 74 4.32 34.69 3.78
N ALA A 75 4.10 33.59 4.51
CA ALA A 75 2.81 33.29 5.11
C ALA A 75 2.58 34.18 6.35
N PRO A 76 1.43 34.86 6.47
CA PRO A 76 1.15 35.73 7.60
C PRO A 76 1.16 34.94 8.92
N LEU A 77 1.86 35.46 9.94
CA LEU A 77 2.01 34.82 11.26
C LEU A 77 0.65 34.42 11.88
N SER A 78 -0.39 35.23 11.67
CA SER A 78 -1.76 34.98 12.14
C SER A 78 -2.39 33.73 11.54
N TRP A 79 -1.97 33.29 10.35
CA TRP A 79 -2.47 32.06 9.73
C TRP A 79 -1.88 30.81 10.39
N ARG A 80 -0.57 30.82 10.67
CA ARG A 80 0.11 29.70 11.35
C ARG A 80 -0.47 29.47 12.74
N GLU A 81 -0.63 30.55 13.52
CA GLU A 81 -1.22 30.48 14.86
C GLU A 81 -2.64 29.92 14.84
N ARG A 82 -3.44 30.32 13.84
CA ARG A 82 -4.82 29.84 13.68
C ARG A 82 -4.88 28.36 13.30
N ILE A 83 -4.01 27.87 12.42
CA ILE A 83 -3.92 26.44 12.12
C ILE A 83 -3.48 25.63 13.34
N LEU A 84 -2.42 26.07 14.04
CA LEU A 84 -1.91 25.36 15.21
C LEU A 84 -2.95 25.26 16.34
N SER A 85 -3.87 26.23 16.42
CA SER A 85 -4.98 26.19 17.38
C SER A 85 -6.01 25.06 17.12
N LEU A 86 -6.11 24.55 15.88
CA LEU A 86 -7.05 23.48 15.53
C LEU A 86 -6.60 22.09 15.97
N PHE A 87 -5.32 21.93 16.31
CA PHE A 87 -4.72 20.67 16.73
C PHE A 87 -4.43 20.63 18.25
N ARG A 88 -4.98 21.59 19.01
CA ARG A 88 -4.99 21.57 20.48
C ARG A 88 -6.19 20.81 21.03
#